data_AF-A0A534JK09-F1
#
_entry.id   AF-A0A534JK09-F1
#
_cell.length_a   1.000
_cell.length_b   1.000
_cell.length_c   1.000
_cell.angle_alpha   90.00
_cell.angle_beta   90.00
_cell.angle_gamma   90.00
#
_symmetry.space_group_name_H-M   'P 1'
#
loop_
_entity.id
_entity.type
_entity.pdbx_description
1 polymer ?
#
loop_
_entity_poly.entity_id
_entity_poly.type
_entity_poly.pdbx_seq_one_letter_code
_entity_poly.pdbx_strand_id
1 'polypeptide(L)'
;PGSDTSHLALFGYDPMQVYTGRGPFEAAGVGIPVKQGDIAFRGNFATVDSAMRVTDRRAGRIKEGTEELAKALDGMDLGGGVRVLFRAGTEHRAALVLRGHGLTPHVSDPDPHEEGAKVLPAKATAPDGEGTAKALNTFLEKSHKILASHPVNVARAKEGKHPANVVLLRGAGIVPHLEPVGTRLGMRAAGIAGVAIIKGMFRAAGMDVLEVPGATGGLDTDMIAKAHAAVDALRRYEFVAVNVKAPDVCGHDGLANEKVRTVERIDAMMAVLKGELGPDTVLAATADHSTPVSLKDHSGDPVPVLVFGEGVRVDDVSRFDELSAARGGLGRILGRDLMPILLNVSNRAEKFGA
;
A
#
# COMPACT_ATOMS: atom_id res chain seq x y z
N PRO A 1 8.30 7.85 9.72
CA PRO A 1 8.44 7.31 8.35
C PRO A 1 7.08 6.76 7.88
N GLY A 2 6.74 6.81 6.60
CA GLY A 2 5.48 6.24 6.10
C GLY A 2 5.61 4.72 5.93
N SER A 3 4.52 3.97 6.14
CA SER A 3 4.53 2.51 5.95
C SER A 3 5.00 2.08 4.55
N ASP A 4 4.68 2.87 3.53
CA ASP A 4 5.17 2.68 2.16
C ASP A 4 6.71 2.71 2.10
N THR A 5 7.33 3.80 2.55
CA THR A 5 8.79 3.96 2.56
C THR A 5 9.49 2.96 3.48
N SER A 6 8.90 2.63 4.62
CA SER A 6 9.47 1.66 5.55
C SER A 6 9.49 0.24 4.99
N HIS A 7 8.42 -0.21 4.32
CA HIS A 7 8.40 -1.54 3.70
C HIS A 7 9.40 -1.64 2.54
N LEU A 8 9.55 -0.58 1.73
CA LEU A 8 10.59 -0.53 0.71
C LEU A 8 11.99 -0.70 1.33
N ALA A 9 12.26 0.00 2.43
CA ALA A 9 13.51 -0.18 3.16
C ALA A 9 13.67 -1.62 3.66
N LEU A 10 12.65 -2.21 4.29
CA LEU A 10 12.70 -3.59 4.77
C LEU A 10 12.94 -4.61 3.66
N PHE A 11 12.47 -4.36 2.43
CA PHE A 11 12.77 -5.21 1.27
C PHE A 11 14.10 -4.87 0.59
N GLY A 12 14.92 -4.02 1.21
CA GLY A 12 16.29 -3.66 0.82
C GLY A 12 16.40 -2.65 -0.33
N TYR A 13 15.31 -1.93 -0.65
CA TYR A 13 15.39 -0.76 -1.52
C TYR A 13 15.84 0.47 -0.75
N ASP A 14 16.40 1.47 -1.44
CA ASP A 14 16.58 2.81 -0.88
C ASP A 14 15.33 3.66 -1.16
N PRO A 15 14.49 3.97 -0.14
CA PRO A 15 13.26 4.74 -0.36
C PRO A 15 13.54 6.13 -0.92
N MET A 16 14.70 6.73 -0.65
CA MET A 16 15.04 8.05 -1.17
C MET A 16 15.29 8.05 -2.68
N GLN A 17 15.59 6.88 -3.26
CA GLN A 17 15.81 6.72 -4.70
C GLN A 17 14.56 6.22 -5.41
N VAL A 18 13.81 5.32 -4.79
CA VAL A 18 12.71 4.61 -5.47
C VAL A 18 11.32 5.15 -5.16
N TYR A 19 11.15 5.98 -4.13
CA TYR A 19 9.82 6.48 -3.76
C TYR A 19 9.37 7.64 -4.66
N THR A 20 8.26 7.45 -5.36
CA THR A 20 7.75 8.38 -6.37
C THR A 20 6.40 9.02 -5.98
N GLY A 21 6.05 8.95 -4.69
CA GLY A 21 4.82 9.54 -4.13
C GLY A 21 3.74 8.51 -3.77
N ARG A 22 2.65 8.99 -3.15
CA ARG A 22 1.59 8.15 -2.55
C ARG A 22 0.58 7.57 -3.52
N GLY A 23 0.34 8.22 -4.67
CA GLY A 23 -0.67 7.81 -5.65
C GLY A 23 -0.60 6.31 -6.01
N PRO A 24 0.58 5.81 -6.40
CA PRO A 24 0.82 4.38 -6.67
C PRO A 24 0.39 3.44 -5.54
N PHE A 25 0.76 3.78 -4.30
CA PHE A 25 0.49 2.95 -3.13
C PHE A 25 -0.98 3.00 -2.72
N GLU A 26 -1.66 4.14 -2.87
CA GLU A 26 -3.10 4.23 -2.65
C GLU A 26 -3.89 3.44 -3.70
N ALA A 27 -3.51 3.52 -4.97
CA ALA A 27 -4.13 2.72 -6.04
C ALA A 27 -3.97 1.22 -5.81
N ALA A 28 -2.75 0.79 -5.50
CA ALA A 28 -2.48 -0.60 -5.12
C ALA A 28 -3.27 -0.97 -3.85
N GLY A 29 -3.45 0.00 -2.95
CA GLY A 29 -4.18 -0.11 -1.70
C GLY A 29 -5.70 -0.21 -1.80
N VAL A 30 -6.31 0.07 -2.95
CA VAL A 30 -7.71 -0.24 -3.24
C VAL A 30 -7.85 -1.45 -4.16
N GLY A 31 -6.77 -2.22 -4.33
CA GLY A 31 -6.76 -3.46 -5.10
C GLY A 31 -6.54 -3.28 -6.61
N ILE A 32 -6.13 -2.10 -7.07
CA ILE A 32 -5.71 -1.94 -8.47
C ILE A 32 -4.38 -2.67 -8.68
N PRO A 33 -4.27 -3.58 -9.67
CA PRO A 33 -3.01 -4.23 -10.00
C PRO A 33 -2.10 -3.25 -10.76
N VAL A 34 -1.40 -2.41 -10.02
CA VAL A 34 -0.44 -1.42 -10.55
C VAL A 34 0.74 -2.12 -11.24
N LYS A 35 1.26 -1.50 -12.30
CA LYS A 35 2.47 -1.90 -13.02
C LYS A 35 3.45 -0.73 -13.04
N GLN A 36 4.74 -1.03 -13.13
CA GLN A 36 5.78 -0.01 -13.29
C GLN A 36 5.45 0.93 -14.46
N GLY A 37 5.63 2.23 -14.24
CA GLY A 37 5.34 3.26 -15.25
C GLY A 37 3.87 3.68 -15.36
N ASP A 38 2.93 2.98 -14.72
CA ASP A 38 1.56 3.46 -14.58
C ASP A 38 1.53 4.81 -13.84
N ILE A 39 0.62 5.72 -14.21
CA ILE A 39 0.39 6.97 -13.47
C ILE A 39 -0.86 6.82 -12.62
N ALA A 40 -0.68 6.91 -11.30
CA ALA A 40 -1.73 6.75 -10.32
C ALA A 40 -2.14 8.09 -9.71
N PHE A 41 -3.43 8.22 -9.42
CA PHE A 41 -4.04 9.39 -8.81
C PHE A 41 -4.95 8.98 -7.67
N ARG A 42 -5.01 9.83 -6.66
CA ARG A 42 -6.07 9.79 -5.65
C ARG A 42 -7.31 10.40 -6.27
N GLY A 43 -8.46 9.77 -6.02
CA GLY A 43 -9.76 10.25 -6.49
C GLY A 43 -10.73 10.48 -5.35
N ASN A 44 -11.60 11.47 -5.53
CA ASN A 44 -12.82 11.64 -4.73
C ASN A 44 -14.02 11.65 -5.66
N PHE A 45 -15.02 10.82 -5.39
CA PHE A 45 -16.38 11.04 -5.88
C PHE A 45 -16.92 12.34 -5.29
N ALA A 46 -17.34 13.25 -6.16
CA ALA A 46 -17.79 14.58 -5.79
C ALA A 46 -19.01 15.00 -6.60
N THR A 47 -19.58 16.13 -6.22
CA THR A 47 -20.75 16.74 -6.86
C THR A 47 -20.35 18.05 -7.52
N VAL A 48 -20.72 18.19 -8.79
CA VAL A 48 -20.63 19.44 -9.55
C VAL A 48 -21.99 19.87 -10.09
N ASP A 49 -22.16 21.18 -10.26
CA ASP A 49 -23.28 21.77 -10.99
C ASP A 49 -23.10 21.69 -12.53
N SER A 50 -24.07 22.23 -13.27
CA SER A 50 -24.04 22.28 -14.74
C SER A 50 -22.91 23.14 -15.32
N ALA A 51 -22.29 24.00 -14.51
CA ALA A 51 -21.15 24.83 -14.87
C ALA A 51 -19.81 24.25 -14.41
N MET A 52 -19.79 22.97 -13.99
CA MET A 52 -18.64 22.26 -13.43
C MET A 52 -18.07 22.88 -12.15
N ARG A 53 -18.89 23.64 -11.39
CA ARG A 53 -18.51 24.12 -10.06
C ARG A 53 -18.75 23.04 -9.03
N VAL A 54 -17.76 22.80 -8.18
CA VAL A 54 -17.85 21.79 -7.13
C VAL A 54 -18.79 22.27 -6.05
N THR A 55 -19.92 21.59 -5.86
CA THR A 55 -20.88 21.90 -4.79
C THR A 55 -20.65 21.06 -3.54
N ASP A 56 -20.01 19.90 -3.68
CA ASP A 56 -19.57 19.07 -2.56
C ASP A 56 -18.40 18.19 -3.00
N ARG A 57 -17.25 18.33 -2.34
CA ARG A 57 -16.01 17.59 -2.70
C ARG A 57 -16.03 16.10 -2.36
N ARG A 58 -17.10 15.62 -1.73
CA ARG A 58 -17.24 14.28 -1.17
C ARG A 58 -18.59 13.65 -1.48
N ALA A 59 -19.46 14.33 -2.24
CA ALA A 59 -20.82 13.89 -2.55
C ALA A 59 -21.60 13.44 -1.29
N GLY A 60 -21.53 14.22 -0.22
CA GLY A 60 -22.16 13.91 1.07
C GLY A 60 -21.52 12.74 1.81
N ARG A 61 -20.22 12.48 1.57
CA ARG A 61 -19.52 11.26 2.02
C ARG A 61 -20.29 9.99 1.62
N ILE A 62 -20.59 9.88 0.32
CA ILE A 62 -21.27 8.71 -0.25
C ILE A 62 -20.64 7.39 0.24
N LYS A 63 -21.49 6.44 0.65
CA LYS A 63 -21.08 5.10 1.12
C LYS A 63 -21.65 3.97 0.27
N GLU A 64 -22.85 4.18 -0.28
CA GLU A 64 -23.58 3.21 -1.09
C GLU A 64 -23.51 3.60 -2.56
N GLY A 65 -23.40 2.61 -3.45
CA GLY A 65 -23.37 2.85 -4.89
C GLY A 65 -21.98 3.15 -5.48
N THR A 66 -20.95 3.31 -4.65
CA THR A 66 -19.60 3.71 -5.11
C THR A 66 -18.90 2.63 -5.93
N GLU A 67 -19.13 1.35 -5.59
CA GLU A 67 -18.60 0.21 -6.35
C GLU A 67 -19.23 0.11 -7.74
N GLU A 68 -20.54 0.33 -7.88
CA GLU A 68 -21.20 0.37 -9.18
C GLU A 68 -20.70 1.55 -10.03
N LEU A 69 -20.56 2.73 -9.43
CA LEU A 69 -19.99 3.90 -10.09
C LEU A 69 -18.55 3.64 -10.53
N ALA A 70 -17.73 3.01 -9.69
CA ALA A 70 -16.34 2.68 -10.02
C ALA A 70 -16.26 1.67 -11.18
N LYS A 71 -17.11 0.63 -11.15
CA LYS A 71 -17.20 -0.36 -12.25
C LYS A 71 -17.59 0.27 -13.58
N ALA A 72 -18.43 1.31 -13.58
CA ALA A 72 -18.81 2.03 -14.79
C ALA A 72 -17.64 2.83 -15.42
N LEU A 73 -16.59 3.12 -14.64
CA LEU A 73 -15.40 3.85 -15.09
C LEU A 73 -14.21 2.93 -15.39
N ASP A 74 -14.15 1.76 -14.75
CA ASP A 74 -13.05 0.81 -14.90
C ASP A 74 -12.95 0.24 -16.32
N GLY A 75 -11.73 0.09 -16.83
CA GLY A 75 -11.47 -0.46 -18.17
C GLY A 75 -11.68 0.53 -19.33
N MET A 76 -12.06 1.78 -19.03
CA MET A 76 -12.30 2.81 -20.05
C MET A 76 -11.07 3.01 -20.96
N ASP A 77 -11.32 3.03 -22.26
CA ASP A 77 -10.33 3.40 -23.28
C ASP A 77 -10.31 4.92 -23.49
N LEU A 78 -9.16 5.54 -23.27
CA LEU A 78 -8.97 6.98 -23.48
C LEU A 78 -8.39 7.30 -24.85
N GLY A 79 -8.10 6.28 -25.68
CA GLY A 79 -7.38 6.41 -26.94
C GLY A 79 -5.86 6.46 -26.74
N GLY A 80 -5.11 6.38 -27.84
CA GLY A 80 -3.63 6.44 -27.79
C GLY A 80 -2.98 5.30 -27.02
N GLY A 81 -3.68 4.17 -26.85
CA GLY A 81 -3.21 3.03 -26.04
C GLY A 81 -3.32 3.23 -24.53
N VAL A 82 -4.01 4.28 -24.06
CA VAL A 82 -4.18 4.56 -22.63
C VAL A 82 -5.47 3.93 -22.09
N ARG A 83 -5.33 3.10 -21.06
CA ARG A 83 -6.41 2.42 -20.34
C ARG A 83 -6.58 2.95 -18.93
N VAL A 84 -7.83 2.98 -18.48
CA VAL A 84 -8.20 3.32 -17.11
C VAL A 84 -8.33 2.05 -16.28
N LEU A 85 -7.72 2.05 -15.10
CA LEU A 85 -8.07 1.14 -14.02
C LEU A 85 -8.62 2.01 -12.87
N PHE A 86 -9.82 1.69 -12.39
CA PHE A 86 -10.52 2.51 -11.42
C PHE A 86 -11.18 1.67 -10.34
N ARG A 87 -10.99 2.03 -9.08
CA ARG A 87 -11.59 1.35 -7.92
C ARG A 87 -12.12 2.37 -6.93
N ALA A 88 -13.25 2.06 -6.32
CA ALA A 88 -13.72 2.77 -5.15
C ALA A 88 -12.84 2.42 -3.94
N GLY A 89 -12.72 3.36 -3.02
CA GLY A 89 -12.16 3.16 -1.70
C GLY A 89 -13.25 3.37 -0.63
N THR A 90 -12.83 3.63 0.61
CA THR A 90 -13.76 3.88 1.70
C THR A 90 -14.51 5.20 1.51
N GLU A 91 -15.84 5.16 1.63
CA GLU A 91 -16.74 6.29 1.37
C GLU A 91 -16.53 6.90 -0.03
N HIS A 92 -16.37 8.22 -0.11
CA HIS A 92 -16.19 9.00 -1.33
C HIS A 92 -14.82 8.81 -1.99
N ARG A 93 -13.88 8.08 -1.37
CA ARG A 93 -12.53 7.91 -1.91
C ARG A 93 -12.55 6.96 -3.10
N ALA A 94 -11.62 7.16 -4.02
CA ALA A 94 -11.36 6.29 -5.16
C ALA A 94 -9.88 6.37 -5.53
N ALA A 95 -9.44 5.49 -6.42
CA ALA A 95 -8.15 5.61 -7.07
C ALA A 95 -8.28 5.39 -8.57
N LEU A 96 -7.51 6.15 -9.33
CA LEU A 96 -7.38 6.03 -10.78
C LEU A 96 -5.95 5.63 -11.10
N VAL A 97 -5.80 4.69 -12.02
CA VAL A 97 -4.53 4.43 -12.70
C VAL A 97 -4.72 4.60 -14.19
N LEU A 98 -3.85 5.41 -14.80
CA LEU A 98 -3.67 5.52 -16.24
C LEU A 98 -2.52 4.61 -16.64
N ARG A 99 -2.84 3.62 -17.48
CA ARG A 99 -1.87 2.68 -18.04
C ARG A 99 -1.69 2.94 -19.52
N GLY A 100 -0.47 3.29 -19.93
CA GLY A 100 -0.12 3.54 -21.32
C GLY A 100 1.36 3.91 -21.45
N HIS A 101 1.88 3.87 -22.67
CA HIS A 101 3.29 4.23 -22.93
C HIS A 101 3.49 5.75 -22.90
N GLY A 102 4.63 6.20 -22.36
CA GLY A 102 5.05 7.60 -22.38
C GLY A 102 4.25 8.54 -21.45
N LEU A 103 3.54 7.99 -20.47
CA LEU A 103 2.86 8.78 -19.45
C LEU A 103 3.85 9.18 -18.34
N THR A 104 3.67 10.38 -17.81
CA THR A 104 4.48 10.95 -16.72
C THR A 104 3.57 11.57 -15.65
N PRO A 105 4.05 11.77 -14.40
CA PRO A 105 3.26 12.40 -13.35
C PRO A 105 3.27 13.93 -13.44
N HIS A 106 3.89 14.53 -14.47
CA HIS A 106 4.03 15.98 -14.64
C HIS A 106 2.75 16.65 -15.13
N VAL A 107 1.70 16.60 -14.30
CA VAL A 107 0.37 17.13 -14.60
C VAL A 107 -0.21 17.81 -13.36
N SER A 108 -0.98 18.88 -13.58
CA SER A 108 -1.68 19.59 -12.51
C SER A 108 -2.88 18.81 -12.00
N ASP A 109 -3.22 18.98 -10.73
CA ASP A 109 -4.41 18.40 -10.14
C ASP A 109 -5.69 19.11 -10.68
N PRO A 110 -6.68 18.36 -11.20
CA PRO A 110 -7.98 18.93 -11.58
C PRO A 110 -8.91 19.22 -10.39
N ASP A 111 -8.64 18.65 -9.21
CA ASP A 111 -9.33 18.99 -7.96
C ASP A 111 -9.01 20.46 -7.59
N PRO A 112 -10.01 21.37 -7.54
CA PRO A 112 -9.75 22.77 -7.18
C PRO A 112 -9.45 22.98 -5.69
N HIS A 113 -9.48 21.92 -4.88
CA HIS A 113 -9.24 21.94 -3.44
C HIS A 113 -10.26 22.71 -2.58
N GLU A 114 -11.30 23.29 -3.17
CA GLU A 114 -12.36 24.02 -2.48
C GLU A 114 -13.72 23.87 -3.16
N GLU A 115 -14.80 24.11 -2.41
CA GLU A 115 -16.17 24.16 -2.94
C GLU A 115 -16.46 25.54 -3.54
N GLY A 116 -17.37 25.61 -4.52
CA GLY A 116 -17.69 26.83 -5.29
C GLY A 116 -16.75 27.11 -6.46
N ALA A 117 -15.54 26.56 -6.43
CA ALA A 117 -14.57 26.63 -7.52
C ALA A 117 -14.92 25.67 -8.66
N LYS A 118 -14.49 26.01 -9.89
CA LYS A 118 -14.66 25.16 -11.07
C LYS A 118 -13.59 24.09 -11.12
N VAL A 119 -13.98 22.88 -11.52
CA VAL A 119 -13.02 21.84 -11.93
C VAL A 119 -12.26 22.36 -13.15
N LEU A 120 -10.94 22.48 -13.04
CA LEU A 120 -10.09 22.97 -14.11
C LEU A 120 -9.60 21.82 -14.98
N PRO A 121 -9.42 22.03 -16.30
CA PRO A 121 -8.69 21.09 -17.12
C PRO A 121 -7.29 20.90 -16.58
N ALA A 122 -6.86 19.64 -16.51
CA ALA A 122 -5.50 19.29 -16.18
C ALA A 122 -4.55 19.85 -17.25
N LYS A 123 -3.42 20.43 -16.80
CA LYS A 123 -2.37 20.96 -17.65
C LYS A 123 -1.08 20.22 -17.38
N ALA A 124 -0.28 20.03 -18.42
CA ALA A 124 1.08 19.54 -18.24
C ALA A 124 1.89 20.57 -17.43
N THR A 125 2.67 20.09 -16.45
CA THR A 125 3.61 20.93 -15.70
C THR A 125 5.03 20.86 -16.28
N ALA A 126 5.27 19.94 -17.20
CA ALA A 126 6.48 19.81 -18.01
C ALA A 126 6.12 19.25 -19.41
N PRO A 127 6.98 19.39 -20.44
CA PRO A 127 6.67 18.99 -21.81
C PRO A 127 6.29 17.50 -21.98
N ASP A 128 6.85 16.62 -21.15
CA ASP A 128 6.56 15.18 -21.13
C ASP A 128 5.23 14.83 -20.44
N GLY A 129 4.53 15.81 -19.87
CA GLY A 129 3.22 15.67 -19.22
C GLY A 129 2.02 15.80 -20.14
N GLU A 130 2.20 16.25 -21.38
CA GLU A 130 1.10 16.53 -22.33
C GLU A 130 0.22 15.30 -22.62
N GLY A 131 0.84 14.13 -22.74
CA GLY A 131 0.12 12.86 -22.93
C GLY A 131 -0.79 12.53 -21.75
N THR A 132 -0.27 12.67 -20.52
CA THR A 132 -1.02 12.46 -19.28
C THR A 132 -2.14 13.49 -19.12
N ALA A 133 -1.87 14.77 -19.37
CA ALA A 133 -2.88 15.84 -19.28
C ALA A 133 -4.05 15.60 -20.25
N LYS A 134 -3.74 15.22 -21.50
CA LYS A 134 -4.76 14.86 -22.50
C LYS A 134 -5.60 13.66 -22.07
N ALA A 135 -4.96 12.59 -21.59
CA ALA A 135 -5.66 11.42 -21.08
C ALA A 135 -6.56 11.76 -19.88
N LEU A 136 -6.04 12.53 -18.92
CA LEU A 136 -6.76 12.93 -17.72
C LEU A 136 -7.98 13.78 -18.05
N ASN A 137 -7.86 14.76 -18.96
CA ASN A 137 -8.99 15.56 -19.42
C ASN A 137 -10.05 14.72 -20.16
N THR A 138 -9.62 13.77 -20.99
CA THR A 138 -10.52 12.82 -21.67
C THR A 138 -11.27 11.96 -20.65
N PHE A 139 -10.58 11.49 -19.61
CA PHE A 139 -11.21 10.76 -18.52
C PHE A 139 -12.21 11.63 -17.76
N LEU A 140 -11.88 12.87 -17.38
CA LEU A 140 -12.78 13.77 -16.67
C LEU A 140 -14.08 14.03 -17.46
N GLU A 141 -13.96 14.26 -18.77
CA GLU A 141 -15.12 14.48 -19.64
C GLU A 141 -15.99 13.22 -19.76
N LYS A 142 -15.39 12.07 -20.07
CA LYS A 142 -16.12 10.81 -20.22
C LYS A 142 -16.74 10.34 -18.91
N SER A 143 -15.98 10.41 -17.81
CA SER A 143 -16.44 10.00 -16.49
C SER A 143 -17.60 10.86 -16.02
N HIS A 144 -17.55 12.18 -16.19
CA HIS A 144 -18.69 13.05 -15.87
C HIS A 144 -19.96 12.66 -16.63
N LYS A 145 -19.86 12.43 -17.95
CA LYS A 145 -21.02 12.01 -18.77
C LYS A 145 -21.63 10.70 -18.27
N ILE A 146 -20.79 9.69 -18.00
CA ILE A 146 -21.23 8.38 -17.49
C ILE A 146 -21.89 8.53 -16.11
N LEU A 147 -21.23 9.22 -15.19
CA LEU A 147 -21.68 9.34 -13.81
C LEU A 147 -22.95 10.19 -13.70
N ALA A 148 -23.08 11.28 -14.47
CA ALA A 148 -24.24 12.16 -14.40
C ALA A 148 -25.56 11.45 -14.74
N SER A 149 -25.53 10.50 -15.69
CA SER A 149 -26.70 9.69 -16.06
C SER A 149 -26.78 8.33 -15.37
N HIS A 150 -25.82 7.98 -14.50
CA HIS A 150 -25.77 6.66 -13.89
C HIS A 150 -26.98 6.43 -12.97
N PRO A 151 -27.64 5.25 -12.99
CA PRO A 151 -28.83 4.97 -12.18
C PRO A 151 -28.68 5.30 -10.69
N VAL A 152 -27.50 5.02 -10.11
CA VAL A 152 -27.16 5.39 -8.72
C VAL A 152 -27.33 6.91 -8.50
N ASN A 153 -26.77 7.74 -9.38
CA ASN A 153 -26.84 9.19 -9.24
C ASN A 153 -28.23 9.75 -9.54
N VAL A 154 -28.96 9.14 -10.48
CA VAL A 154 -30.37 9.47 -10.75
C VAL A 154 -31.23 9.20 -9.51
N ALA A 155 -31.05 8.06 -8.84
CA ALA A 155 -31.76 7.75 -7.60
C ALA A 155 -31.39 8.71 -6.47
N ARG A 156 -30.10 8.97 -6.27
CA ARG A 156 -29.61 9.93 -5.25
C ARG A 156 -30.22 11.31 -5.42
N ALA A 157 -30.25 11.82 -6.66
CA ALA A 157 -30.83 13.13 -6.96
C ALA A 157 -32.34 13.17 -6.63
N LYS A 158 -33.10 12.11 -6.93
CA LYS A 158 -34.52 12.01 -6.58
C LYS A 158 -34.76 12.03 -5.05
N GLU A 159 -33.82 11.51 -4.29
CA GLU A 159 -33.84 11.51 -2.82
C GLU A 159 -33.31 12.82 -2.20
N GLY A 160 -32.95 13.81 -3.02
CA GLY A 160 -32.34 15.06 -2.54
C GLY A 160 -30.90 14.90 -2.02
N LYS A 161 -30.26 13.75 -2.26
CA LYS A 161 -28.85 13.51 -1.90
C LYS A 161 -27.93 14.05 -3.00
N HIS A 162 -26.73 14.47 -2.60
CA HIS A 162 -25.70 14.95 -3.52
C HIS A 162 -25.24 13.82 -4.47
N PRO A 163 -25.38 13.96 -5.81
CA PRO A 163 -24.93 12.94 -6.74
C PRO A 163 -23.40 12.94 -6.87
N ALA A 164 -22.79 11.76 -6.97
CA ALA A 164 -21.37 11.58 -7.24
C ALA A 164 -21.11 11.66 -8.76
N ASN A 165 -21.35 12.82 -9.37
CA ASN A 165 -21.35 13.01 -10.82
C ASN A 165 -19.99 13.42 -11.41
N VAL A 166 -18.94 13.56 -10.61
CA VAL A 166 -17.57 13.78 -11.08
C VAL A 166 -16.56 13.06 -10.18
N VAL A 167 -15.37 12.80 -10.72
CA VAL A 167 -14.21 12.36 -9.94
C VAL A 167 -13.19 13.49 -9.87
N LEU A 168 -12.93 14.00 -8.67
CA LEU A 168 -11.84 14.96 -8.42
C LEU A 168 -10.55 14.20 -8.19
N LEU A 169 -9.58 14.41 -9.07
CA LEU A 169 -8.30 13.69 -9.04
C LEU A 169 -7.19 14.58 -8.54
N ARG A 170 -6.25 13.99 -7.79
CA ARG A 170 -5.08 14.70 -7.27
C ARG A 170 -3.91 13.78 -6.98
N GLY A 171 -2.72 14.36 -6.85
CA GLY A 171 -1.52 13.67 -6.38
C GLY A 171 -1.04 12.63 -7.39
N ALA A 172 -0.85 13.06 -8.63
CA ALA A 172 -0.25 12.25 -9.68
C ALA A 172 1.09 11.66 -9.20
N GLY A 173 1.25 10.35 -9.33
CA GLY A 173 2.50 9.67 -9.02
C GLY A 173 2.73 8.51 -9.98
N ILE A 174 3.97 8.37 -10.43
CA ILE A 174 4.38 7.25 -11.28
C ILE A 174 4.65 6.04 -10.41
N VAL A 175 4.13 4.86 -10.77
CA VAL A 175 4.48 3.63 -10.09
C VAL A 175 5.98 3.38 -10.30
N PRO A 176 6.78 3.32 -9.22
CA PRO A 176 8.22 3.32 -9.34
C PRO A 176 8.73 2.07 -10.06
N HIS A 177 9.84 2.22 -10.77
CA HIS A 177 10.54 1.08 -11.32
C HIS A 177 11.32 0.38 -10.19
N LEU A 178 10.69 -0.61 -9.57
CA LEU A 178 11.28 -1.48 -8.57
C LEU A 178 11.71 -2.78 -9.23
N GLU A 179 13.01 -3.08 -9.26
CA GLU A 179 13.45 -4.42 -9.60
C GLU A 179 12.77 -5.42 -8.65
N PRO A 180 11.98 -6.40 -9.14
CA PRO A 180 11.23 -7.31 -8.27
C PRO A 180 12.10 -7.93 -7.18
N VAL A 181 11.59 -8.02 -5.95
CA VAL A 181 12.31 -8.61 -4.81
C VAL A 181 12.80 -10.01 -5.17
N GLY A 182 11.98 -10.78 -5.87
CA GLY A 182 12.36 -12.12 -6.28
C GLY A 182 13.56 -12.16 -7.24
N THR A 183 13.64 -11.21 -8.18
CA THR A 183 14.79 -11.07 -9.06
C THR A 183 16.02 -10.62 -8.27
N ARG A 184 15.87 -9.57 -7.46
CA ARG A 184 16.96 -8.98 -6.67
C ARG A 184 17.58 -9.95 -5.66
N LEU A 185 16.78 -10.85 -5.12
CA LEU A 185 17.19 -11.85 -4.14
C LEU A 185 17.42 -13.25 -4.75
N GLY A 186 17.16 -13.46 -6.04
CA GLY A 186 17.23 -14.78 -6.67
C GLY A 186 16.24 -15.80 -6.09
N MET A 187 15.04 -15.36 -5.68
CA MET A 187 14.06 -16.14 -4.92
C MET A 187 12.64 -15.96 -5.43
N ARG A 188 11.76 -16.95 -5.29
CA ARG A 188 10.32 -16.71 -5.41
C ARG A 188 9.83 -16.08 -4.11
N ALA A 189 9.12 -14.97 -4.23
CA ALA A 189 8.68 -14.17 -3.10
C ALA A 189 7.15 -14.11 -3.01
N ALA A 190 6.62 -14.31 -1.81
CA ALA A 190 5.20 -14.14 -1.50
C ALA A 190 5.00 -13.20 -0.30
N GLY A 191 3.83 -12.57 -0.24
CA GLY A 191 3.42 -11.66 0.81
C GLY A 191 2.02 -11.98 1.35
N ILE A 192 1.89 -12.02 2.69
CA ILE A 192 0.62 -12.21 3.40
C ILE A 192 0.33 -10.93 4.19
N ALA A 193 -0.75 -10.25 3.84
CA ALA A 193 -1.20 -9.04 4.55
C ALA A 193 -2.73 -9.01 4.65
N GLY A 194 -3.24 -8.26 5.63
CA GLY A 194 -4.68 -8.02 5.73
C GLY A 194 -5.12 -6.76 4.99
N VAL A 195 -4.38 -5.67 5.17
CA VAL A 195 -4.72 -4.37 4.57
C VAL A 195 -4.27 -4.27 3.12
N ALA A 196 -5.13 -3.69 2.29
CA ALA A 196 -4.91 -3.66 0.86
C ALA A 196 -3.71 -2.79 0.45
N ILE A 197 -3.34 -1.73 1.20
CA ILE A 197 -2.12 -0.95 0.93
C ILE A 197 -0.84 -1.79 1.00
N ILE A 198 -0.74 -2.69 1.98
CA ILE A 198 0.43 -3.57 2.11
C ILE A 198 0.39 -4.67 1.06
N LYS A 199 -0.78 -5.21 0.72
CA LYS A 199 -0.93 -6.11 -0.44
C LYS A 199 -0.48 -5.43 -1.74
N GLY A 200 -0.84 -4.16 -1.90
CA GLY A 200 -0.43 -3.34 -3.02
C GLY A 200 1.09 -3.15 -3.09
N MET A 201 1.72 -2.90 -1.94
CA MET A 201 3.18 -2.86 -1.81
C MET A 201 3.84 -4.17 -2.22
N PHE A 202 3.36 -5.32 -1.73
CA PHE A 202 3.88 -6.62 -2.13
C PHE A 202 3.83 -6.83 -3.64
N ARG A 203 2.71 -6.49 -4.31
CA ARG A 203 2.60 -6.56 -5.77
C ARG A 203 3.57 -5.62 -6.48
N ALA A 204 3.69 -4.38 -6.01
CA ALA A 204 4.62 -3.40 -6.57
C ALA A 204 6.08 -3.85 -6.42
N ALA A 205 6.40 -4.56 -5.35
CA ALA A 205 7.69 -5.18 -5.09
C ALA A 205 7.88 -6.52 -5.84
N GLY A 206 6.91 -6.94 -6.66
CA GLY A 206 6.98 -8.15 -7.48
C GLY A 206 6.76 -9.46 -6.71
N MET A 207 6.06 -9.42 -5.58
CA MET A 207 5.69 -10.61 -4.79
C MET A 207 4.28 -11.09 -5.14
N ASP A 208 4.06 -12.40 -5.06
CA ASP A 208 2.73 -12.97 -5.07
C ASP A 208 1.99 -12.65 -3.76
N VAL A 209 0.77 -12.12 -3.86
CA VAL A 209 -0.05 -11.84 -2.66
C VAL A 209 -0.93 -13.04 -2.37
N LEU A 210 -0.76 -13.62 -1.18
CA LEU A 210 -1.55 -14.75 -0.72
C LEU A 210 -2.72 -14.25 0.13
N GLU A 211 -3.93 -14.62 -0.28
CA GLU A 211 -5.16 -14.31 0.43
C GLU A 211 -5.41 -15.36 1.51
N VAL A 212 -5.54 -14.91 2.76
CA VAL A 212 -5.74 -15.78 3.93
C VAL A 212 -7.11 -15.45 4.55
N PRO A 213 -8.06 -16.40 4.61
CA PRO A 213 -9.31 -16.20 5.32
C PRO A 213 -9.08 -15.73 6.76
N GLY A 214 -9.82 -14.70 7.19
CA GLY A 214 -9.64 -14.10 8.52
C GLY A 214 -8.50 -13.07 8.64
N ALA A 215 -7.67 -12.89 7.61
CA ALA A 215 -6.66 -11.82 7.60
C ALA A 215 -7.28 -10.45 7.27
N THR A 216 -7.95 -9.83 8.24
CA THR A 216 -8.64 -8.53 8.04
C THR A 216 -7.69 -7.33 8.07
N GLY A 217 -6.58 -7.45 8.80
CA GLY A 217 -5.68 -6.33 9.11
C GLY A 217 -6.16 -5.43 10.26
N GLY A 218 -7.35 -5.67 10.81
CA GLY A 218 -7.85 -5.04 12.02
C GLY A 218 -7.49 -5.81 13.29
N LEU A 219 -8.07 -5.40 14.42
CA LEU A 219 -7.90 -6.09 15.70
C LEU A 219 -8.47 -7.52 15.68
N ASP A 220 -9.45 -7.78 14.83
CA ASP A 220 -10.06 -9.10 14.61
C ASP A 220 -9.26 -10.01 13.67
N THR A 221 -8.10 -9.55 13.16
CA THR A 221 -7.29 -10.34 12.21
C THR A 221 -6.86 -11.68 12.81
N ASP A 222 -7.03 -12.76 12.06
CA ASP A 222 -6.52 -14.08 12.45
C ASP A 222 -5.01 -14.16 12.17
N MET A 223 -4.21 -14.09 13.23
CA MET A 223 -2.75 -14.17 13.13
C MET A 223 -2.25 -15.61 13.03
N ILE A 224 -2.99 -16.57 13.60
CA ILE A 224 -2.63 -17.99 13.55
C ILE A 224 -2.86 -18.54 12.14
N ALA A 225 -3.97 -18.17 11.49
CA ALA A 225 -4.19 -18.50 10.09
C ALA A 225 -3.08 -17.95 9.18
N LYS A 226 -2.56 -16.74 9.47
CA LYS A 226 -1.41 -16.18 8.75
C LYS A 226 -0.13 -16.99 8.97
N ALA A 227 0.14 -17.47 10.18
CA ALA A 227 1.30 -18.33 10.45
C ALA A 227 1.24 -19.63 9.64
N HIS A 228 0.12 -20.37 9.70
CA HIS A 228 -0.03 -21.60 8.93
C HIS A 228 0.06 -21.35 7.41
N ALA A 229 -0.54 -20.26 6.92
CA ALA A 229 -0.42 -19.88 5.52
C ALA A 229 1.04 -19.56 5.13
N ALA A 230 1.82 -18.96 6.01
CA ALA A 230 3.24 -18.69 5.77
C ALA A 230 4.07 -19.98 5.72
N VAL A 231 3.81 -20.91 6.64
CA VAL A 231 4.45 -22.24 6.65
C VAL A 231 4.14 -23.01 5.37
N ASP A 232 2.88 -23.04 4.93
CA ASP A 232 2.52 -23.72 3.67
C ASP A 232 3.11 -23.02 2.44
N ALA A 233 3.16 -21.68 2.45
CA ALA A 233 3.75 -20.91 1.36
C ALA A 233 5.24 -21.23 1.16
N LEU A 234 6.00 -21.46 2.24
CA LEU A 234 7.42 -21.80 2.16
C LEU A 234 7.72 -23.12 1.43
N ARG A 235 6.71 -23.96 1.15
CA ARG A 235 6.85 -25.13 0.26
C ARG A 235 7.02 -24.75 -1.22
N ARG A 236 6.65 -23.53 -1.59
CA ARG A 236 6.62 -23.02 -2.97
C ARG A 236 7.40 -21.73 -3.17
N TYR A 237 7.74 -21.04 -2.10
CA TYR A 237 8.43 -19.75 -2.12
C TYR A 237 9.67 -19.82 -1.22
N GLU A 238 10.76 -19.22 -1.67
CA GLU A 238 11.99 -19.13 -0.87
C GLU A 238 11.96 -17.93 0.09
N PHE A 239 11.07 -16.96 -0.14
CA PHE A 239 10.85 -15.82 0.74
C PHE A 239 9.36 -15.56 0.96
N VAL A 240 8.94 -15.44 2.22
CA VAL A 240 7.56 -15.12 2.60
C VAL A 240 7.57 -13.97 3.60
N ALA A 241 6.95 -12.84 3.22
CA ALA A 241 6.74 -11.70 4.10
C ALA A 241 5.35 -11.74 4.73
N VAL A 242 5.26 -11.68 6.06
CA VAL A 242 3.97 -11.65 6.78
C VAL A 242 3.80 -10.31 7.49
N ASN A 243 2.71 -9.60 7.21
CA ASN A 243 2.40 -8.32 7.83
C ASN A 243 1.25 -8.43 8.84
N VAL A 244 1.46 -7.84 10.02
CA VAL A 244 0.45 -7.67 11.07
C VAL A 244 0.25 -6.17 11.32
N LYS A 245 -0.90 -5.64 10.91
CA LYS A 245 -1.21 -4.20 10.99
C LYS A 245 -1.80 -3.75 12.33
N ALA A 246 -2.42 -4.66 13.08
CA ALA A 246 -3.15 -4.36 14.31
C ALA A 246 -2.37 -3.52 15.36
N PRO A 247 -1.06 -3.73 15.63
CA PRO A 247 -0.33 -2.93 16.62
C PRO A 247 -0.27 -1.45 16.29
N ASP A 248 -0.24 -1.11 15.01
CA ASP A 248 -0.21 0.27 14.54
C ASP A 248 -1.56 0.96 14.73
N VAL A 249 -2.67 0.25 14.46
CA VAL A 249 -4.03 0.74 14.73
C VAL A 249 -4.18 1.13 16.20
N CYS A 250 -3.74 0.25 17.13
CA CYS A 250 -3.74 0.55 18.55
C CYS A 250 -2.88 1.77 18.90
N GLY A 251 -1.74 1.95 18.22
CA GLY A 251 -0.85 3.10 18.38
C GLY A 251 -1.56 4.41 18.03
N HIS A 252 -2.13 4.50 16.83
CA HIS A 252 -2.89 5.66 16.36
C HIS A 252 -4.12 5.97 17.23
N ASP A 253 -4.84 4.95 17.70
CA ASP A 253 -6.05 5.15 18.50
C ASP A 253 -5.74 5.44 19.99
N GLY A 254 -4.49 5.33 20.41
CA GLY A 254 -4.09 5.54 21.80
C GLY A 254 -4.50 4.40 22.74
N LEU A 255 -4.67 3.19 22.22
CA LEU A 255 -5.17 2.03 22.95
C LEU A 255 -4.02 1.19 23.49
N ALA A 256 -3.38 1.66 24.58
CA ALA A 256 -2.23 0.99 25.19
C ALA A 256 -2.48 -0.50 25.50
N ASN A 257 -3.58 -0.80 26.22
CA ASN A 257 -3.90 -2.17 26.62
C ASN A 257 -4.20 -3.08 25.43
N GLU A 258 -4.84 -2.55 24.38
CA GLU A 258 -5.06 -3.33 23.16
C GLU A 258 -3.76 -3.55 22.37
N LYS A 259 -2.84 -2.58 22.40
CA LYS A 259 -1.51 -2.75 21.79
C LYS A 259 -0.75 -3.89 22.46
N VAL A 260 -0.77 -3.95 23.81
CA VAL A 260 -0.18 -5.07 24.58
C VAL A 260 -0.83 -6.40 24.20
N ARG A 261 -2.17 -6.50 24.24
CA ARG A 261 -2.89 -7.71 23.83
C ARG A 261 -2.57 -8.15 22.40
N THR A 262 -2.38 -7.19 21.50
CA THR A 262 -2.02 -7.48 20.12
C THR A 262 -0.62 -8.05 20.00
N VAL A 263 0.34 -7.54 20.80
CA VAL A 263 1.71 -8.11 20.87
C VAL A 263 1.69 -9.51 21.45
N GLU A 264 0.89 -9.80 22.48
CA GLU A 264 0.71 -11.16 23.02
C GLU A 264 0.15 -12.14 21.97
N ARG A 265 -0.75 -11.68 21.10
CA ARG A 265 -1.26 -12.48 19.97
C ARG A 265 -0.22 -12.69 18.88
N ILE A 266 0.68 -11.72 18.67
CA ILE A 266 1.85 -11.90 17.80
C ILE A 266 2.77 -12.96 18.42
N ASP A 267 3.01 -12.94 19.73
CA ASP A 267 3.80 -13.97 20.40
C ASP A 267 3.23 -15.39 20.20
N ALA A 268 1.90 -15.54 20.30
CA ALA A 268 1.23 -16.80 19.97
C ALA A 268 1.42 -17.22 18.49
N MET A 269 1.38 -16.27 17.56
CA MET A 269 1.70 -16.51 16.14
C MET A 269 3.17 -16.94 15.97
N MET A 270 4.10 -16.31 16.68
CA MET A 270 5.52 -16.66 16.67
C MET A 270 5.76 -18.06 17.25
N ALA A 271 4.99 -18.49 18.24
CA ALA A 271 5.06 -19.84 18.80
C ALA A 271 4.67 -20.90 17.76
N VAL A 272 3.65 -20.65 16.93
CA VAL A 272 3.27 -21.53 15.81
C VAL A 272 4.39 -21.59 14.78
N LEU A 273 4.92 -20.43 14.35
CA LEU A 273 6.04 -20.39 13.40
C LEU A 273 7.26 -21.15 13.94
N LYS A 274 7.62 -20.95 15.20
CA LYS A 274 8.74 -21.67 15.83
C LYS A 274 8.53 -23.18 15.88
N GLY A 275 7.28 -23.64 16.07
CA GLY A 275 6.96 -25.06 16.16
C GLY A 275 6.89 -25.77 14.80
N GLU A 276 6.59 -25.06 13.73
CA GLU A 276 6.32 -25.64 12.40
C GLU A 276 7.42 -25.36 11.36
N LEU A 277 8.24 -24.31 11.54
CA LEU A 277 9.35 -24.03 10.64
C LEU A 277 10.48 -25.05 10.83
N GLY A 278 10.99 -25.55 9.71
CA GLY A 278 12.15 -26.45 9.69
C GLY A 278 13.46 -25.73 10.03
N PRO A 279 14.52 -26.49 10.37
CA PRO A 279 15.83 -25.93 10.72
C PRO A 279 16.45 -25.08 9.61
N ASP A 280 16.15 -25.39 8.35
CA ASP A 280 16.63 -24.68 7.16
C ASP A 280 15.95 -23.32 6.93
N THR A 281 15.07 -22.86 7.84
CA THR A 281 14.35 -21.59 7.70
C THR A 281 14.93 -20.52 8.62
N VAL A 282 15.27 -19.38 8.02
CA VAL A 282 15.61 -18.16 8.76
C VAL A 282 14.35 -17.32 8.94
N LEU A 283 14.02 -17.01 10.18
CA LEU A 283 12.94 -16.12 10.56
C LEU A 283 13.52 -14.77 11.01
N ALA A 284 12.87 -13.69 10.59
CA ALA A 284 13.15 -12.34 11.09
C ALA A 284 11.85 -11.71 11.58
N ALA A 285 11.91 -11.00 12.70
CA ALA A 285 10.80 -10.24 13.26
C ALA A 285 11.23 -8.82 13.58
N THR A 286 10.48 -7.84 13.10
CA THR A 286 10.68 -6.41 13.37
C THR A 286 9.39 -5.65 13.05
N ALA A 287 9.41 -4.33 13.25
CA ALA A 287 8.34 -3.42 12.80
C ALA A 287 8.82 -2.57 11.62
N ASP A 288 7.89 -2.06 10.81
CA ASP A 288 8.23 -1.11 9.74
C ASP A 288 8.55 0.28 10.32
N HIS A 289 7.93 0.65 11.43
CA HIS A 289 8.23 1.86 12.19
C HIS A 289 7.66 1.79 13.61
N SER A 290 7.98 2.81 14.41
CA SER A 290 7.42 3.02 15.73
C SER A 290 6.15 3.87 15.66
N THR A 291 5.09 3.46 16.35
CA THR A 291 3.85 4.23 16.54
C THR A 291 3.54 4.35 18.03
N PRO A 292 4.18 5.29 18.76
CA PRO A 292 3.96 5.44 20.20
C PRO A 292 2.52 5.85 20.52
N VAL A 293 1.92 5.18 21.51
CA VAL A 293 0.52 5.42 21.95
C VAL A 293 0.31 6.86 22.41
N SER A 294 1.34 7.48 23.01
CA SER A 294 1.32 8.88 23.46
C SER A 294 1.30 9.87 22.30
N LEU A 295 1.91 9.52 21.16
CA LEU A 295 1.99 10.37 19.98
C LEU A 295 0.81 10.18 19.03
N LYS A 296 0.19 8.99 19.03
CA LYS A 296 -0.90 8.63 18.11
C LYS A 296 -0.55 8.79 16.64
N ASP A 297 0.75 8.76 16.35
CA ASP A 297 1.32 8.87 15.02
C ASP A 297 2.68 8.19 14.98
N HIS A 298 3.22 8.02 13.78
CA HIS A 298 4.52 7.41 13.58
C HIS A 298 5.62 8.31 14.16
N SER A 299 6.63 7.71 14.79
CA SER A 299 7.82 8.40 15.28
C SER A 299 9.09 7.96 14.56
N GLY A 300 10.19 8.66 14.83
CA GLY A 300 11.52 8.30 14.36
C GLY A 300 12.28 7.36 15.30
N ASP A 301 11.61 6.83 16.33
CA ASP A 301 12.24 5.93 17.30
C ASP A 301 12.63 4.60 16.62
N PRO A 302 13.82 4.06 16.89
CA PRO A 302 14.24 2.78 16.33
C PRO A 302 13.32 1.66 16.80
N VAL A 303 13.18 0.63 15.96
CA VAL A 303 12.35 -0.55 16.21
C VAL A 303 13.23 -1.75 16.58
N PRO A 304 12.75 -2.66 17.45
CA PRO A 304 13.49 -3.87 17.76
C PRO A 304 13.52 -4.82 16.56
N VAL A 305 14.61 -5.57 16.40
CA VAL A 305 14.78 -6.58 15.36
C VAL A 305 15.35 -7.86 15.94
N LEU A 306 14.80 -9.00 15.52
CA LEU A 306 15.23 -10.34 15.86
C LEU A 306 15.51 -11.10 14.57
N VAL A 307 16.59 -11.89 14.55
CA VAL A 307 16.86 -12.91 13.53
C VAL A 307 17.06 -14.23 14.24
N PHE A 308 16.33 -15.26 13.80
CA PHE A 308 16.35 -16.61 14.34
C PHE A 308 16.52 -17.61 13.20
N GLY A 309 17.35 -18.64 13.40
CA GLY A 309 17.57 -19.68 12.41
C GLY A 309 18.88 -20.40 12.67
N GLU A 310 19.10 -21.51 11.96
CA GLU A 310 20.39 -22.19 11.99
C GLU A 310 21.50 -21.28 11.40
N GLY A 311 22.68 -21.31 12.00
CA GLY A 311 23.82 -20.48 11.58
C GLY A 311 23.84 -19.05 12.15
N VAL A 312 22.80 -18.62 12.87
CA VAL A 312 22.82 -17.33 13.59
C VAL A 312 23.80 -17.39 14.78
N ARG A 313 24.66 -16.37 14.91
CA ARG A 313 25.48 -16.17 16.12
C ARG A 313 24.61 -15.53 17.20
N VAL A 314 24.19 -16.33 18.16
CA VAL A 314 23.30 -15.91 19.26
C VAL A 314 24.07 -15.03 20.25
N ASP A 315 23.50 -13.88 20.60
CA ASP A 315 23.99 -13.00 21.67
C ASP A 315 23.40 -13.37 23.05
N ASP A 316 23.60 -12.53 24.07
CA ASP A 316 23.12 -12.75 25.44
C ASP A 316 21.73 -12.13 25.71
N VAL A 317 21.08 -11.56 24.69
CA VAL A 317 19.76 -10.95 24.84
C VAL A 317 18.68 -12.04 24.90
N SER A 318 17.90 -12.02 25.98
CA SER A 318 16.87 -13.05 26.26
C SER A 318 15.43 -12.55 26.19
N ARG A 319 15.23 -11.28 25.83
CA ARG A 319 13.90 -10.64 25.75
C ARG A 319 13.79 -9.79 24.49
N PHE A 320 12.60 -9.75 23.90
CA PHE A 320 12.31 -8.95 22.72
C PHE A 320 11.45 -7.73 23.12
N ASP A 321 12.14 -6.63 23.39
CA ASP A 321 11.59 -5.31 23.70
C ASP A 321 12.61 -4.24 23.28
N GLU A 322 12.20 -2.97 23.24
CA GLU A 322 13.03 -1.87 22.74
C GLU A 322 14.35 -1.70 23.52
N LEU A 323 14.35 -1.93 24.83
CA LEU A 323 15.53 -1.75 25.68
C LEU A 323 16.50 -2.93 25.58
N SER A 324 15.96 -4.14 25.55
CA SER A 324 16.74 -5.37 25.38
C SER A 324 17.35 -5.45 23.98
N ALA A 325 16.59 -5.15 22.93
CA ALA A 325 17.06 -5.19 21.55
C ALA A 325 18.18 -4.18 21.26
N ALA A 326 18.22 -3.05 21.98
CA ALA A 326 19.31 -2.08 21.88
C ALA A 326 20.69 -2.62 22.31
N ARG A 327 20.73 -3.77 23.00
CA ARG A 327 21.96 -4.46 23.43
C ARG A 327 22.34 -5.64 22.53
N GLY A 328 21.50 -5.97 21.54
CA GLY A 328 21.71 -7.12 20.66
C GLY A 328 22.94 -6.98 19.77
N GLY A 329 23.52 -8.12 19.39
CA GLY A 329 24.74 -8.22 18.58
C GLY A 329 24.61 -7.69 17.16
N LEU A 330 23.39 -7.50 16.65
CA LEU A 330 23.13 -6.79 15.39
C LEU A 330 23.45 -5.30 15.46
N GLY A 331 23.47 -4.72 16.67
CA GLY A 331 23.63 -3.28 16.86
C GLY A 331 22.48 -2.47 16.24
N ARG A 332 22.78 -1.26 15.78
CA ARG A 332 21.80 -0.38 15.12
C ARG A 332 22.02 -0.38 13.61
N ILE A 333 21.13 -1.04 12.89
CA ILE A 333 21.13 -1.13 11.42
C ILE A 333 20.04 -0.27 10.80
N LEU A 334 20.12 -0.04 9.48
CA LEU A 334 19.03 0.52 8.69
C LEU A 334 18.11 -0.59 8.21
N GLY A 335 16.84 -0.26 7.90
CA GLY A 335 15.89 -1.25 7.37
C GLY A 335 16.39 -1.96 6.10
N ARG A 336 17.13 -1.23 5.25
CA ARG A 336 17.72 -1.79 4.01
C ARG A 336 18.83 -2.81 4.23
N ASP A 337 19.42 -2.83 5.42
CA ASP A 337 20.50 -3.75 5.77
C ASP A 337 19.95 -5.13 6.18
N LEU A 338 18.65 -5.24 6.49
CA LEU A 338 18.04 -6.48 6.96
C LEU A 338 18.10 -7.58 5.89
N MET A 339 17.70 -7.32 4.65
CA MET A 339 17.71 -8.36 3.59
C MET A 339 19.11 -8.93 3.33
N PRO A 340 20.18 -8.12 3.17
CA PRO A 340 21.54 -8.63 3.10
C PRO A 340 21.94 -9.53 4.28
N ILE A 341 21.56 -9.16 5.50
CA ILE A 341 21.81 -9.99 6.70
C ILE A 341 21.10 -11.34 6.58
N LEU A 342 19.82 -11.34 6.20
CA LEU A 342 19.05 -12.58 6.05
C LEU A 342 19.57 -13.47 4.92
N LEU A 343 20.02 -12.89 3.81
CA LEU A 343 20.68 -13.63 2.73
C LEU A 343 21.96 -14.31 3.23
N ASN A 344 22.76 -13.61 4.03
CA ASN A 344 23.98 -14.19 4.60
C ASN A 344 23.67 -15.34 5.56
N VAL A 345 22.73 -15.15 6.49
CA VAL A 345 22.35 -16.20 7.46
C VAL A 345 21.74 -17.42 6.76
N SER A 346 21.00 -17.21 5.67
CA SER A 346 20.40 -18.30 4.88
C SER A 346 21.37 -18.94 3.86
N ASN A 347 22.66 -18.59 3.89
CA ASN A 347 23.67 -19.06 2.92
C ASN A 347 23.32 -18.78 1.45
N ARG A 348 22.61 -17.68 1.20
CA ARG A 348 22.19 -17.21 -0.13
C ARG A 348 22.92 -15.96 -0.60
N ALA A 349 23.71 -15.33 0.27
CA ALA A 349 24.51 -14.17 -0.11
C ALA A 349 25.64 -14.59 -1.07
N GLU A 350 25.75 -13.88 -2.18
CA GLU A 350 26.88 -14.02 -3.09
C GLU A 350 28.03 -13.13 -2.65
N LYS A 351 29.25 -13.65 -2.75
CA LYS A 351 30.45 -12.88 -2.47
C LYS A 351 30.64 -11.82 -3.55
N PHE A 352 30.83 -10.58 -3.15
CA PHE A 352 31.19 -9.51 -4.09
C PHE A 352 32.69 -9.56 -4.40
N GLY A 353 33.03 -9.94 -5.63
CA GLY A 353 34.40 -10.12 -6.12
C GLY A 353 35.01 -11.48 -5.75
N ALA A 354 36.08 -11.84 -6.46
CA ALA A 354 36.88 -13.07 -6.36
C ALA A 354 36.10 -14.39 -6.37
#